data_AF-A0A9E3V9D8-F1
#
_entry.id   AF-A0A9E3V9D8-F1
#
_cell.length_a   1.000
_cell.length_b   1.000
_cell.length_c   1.000
_cell.angle_alpha   90.00
_cell.angle_beta   90.00
_cell.angle_gamma   90.00
#
_symmetry.space_group_name_H-M   'P 1'
#
loop_
_entity.id
_entity.type
_entity.pdbx_description
1 polymer ?
#
loop_
_entity_poly.entity_id
_entity_poly.type
_entity_poly.pdbx_seq_one_letter_code
_entity_poly.pdbx_strand_id
1 'polypeptide(L)'
;MAEFREYSVSKSDKEPLLRFILEGLVASGCRILQASEPSRAPFRITFETPTSERMGIVVYAFFANSRLTKNRPDDEHRFQVKYGPDDRRLHNIWQDPYLLYTTLFCGIDPERGIFVGADPVLHSPTKFFISIEYKEEEVAQILRHGWHSWERDHRANDDKPVEVLVGGTAHSFLRYVRFEREALGEDQGHRMLLAERMNDAEPSRWPTAVKRGSVVPAVSSDRLHALAAEFEMSESGVLDLIASARRLKMAVRGWVAESHLVKRLERVPGVSECLRVDEEGGPDISLKFEGSLLTVECKNVLRKTTAEGLARVDFQRTRASKSDPCSRYYAPSEFDVIAACLHAVSEKWEFKYVVPSRLDRHMRCRSKLSNNVKVDDRWSTDVVQVLRVAAS
;
A
#
# COMPACT_ATOMS: atom_id res chain seq x y z
N MET A 1 15.42 -5.75 -21.44
CA MET A 1 14.17 -5.50 -20.66
C MET A 1 14.10 -6.57 -19.59
N ALA A 2 13.84 -6.23 -18.32
CA ALA A 2 13.73 -7.24 -17.28
C ALA A 2 12.39 -7.98 -17.43
N GLU A 3 12.42 -9.14 -18.09
CA GLU A 3 11.27 -10.05 -18.19
C GLU A 3 10.94 -10.64 -16.81
N PHE A 4 9.66 -10.88 -16.54
CA PHE A 4 9.27 -11.64 -15.36
C PHE A 4 9.68 -13.11 -15.53
N ARG A 5 10.02 -13.76 -14.42
CA ARG A 5 10.35 -15.19 -14.44
C ARG A 5 9.10 -16.00 -14.76
N GLU A 6 9.18 -16.80 -15.82
CA GLU A 6 8.15 -17.75 -16.18
C GLU A 6 8.41 -19.12 -15.52
N TYR A 7 7.32 -19.76 -15.12
CA TYR A 7 7.30 -21.07 -14.49
C TYR A 7 6.44 -22.00 -15.34
N SER A 8 6.94 -23.22 -15.61
CA SER A 8 6.11 -24.29 -16.16
C SER A 8 5.26 -24.88 -15.05
N VAL A 9 3.96 -24.96 -15.28
CA VAL A 9 2.95 -25.34 -14.30
C VAL A 9 1.95 -26.30 -14.94
N SER A 10 1.25 -27.07 -14.12
CA SER A 10 0.20 -27.98 -14.60
C SER A 10 -0.92 -27.21 -15.27
N LYS A 11 -1.22 -27.53 -16.53
CA LYS A 11 -2.33 -26.93 -17.29
C LYS A 11 -3.67 -27.15 -16.59
N SER A 12 -3.96 -28.37 -16.12
CA SER A 12 -5.22 -28.69 -15.45
C SER A 12 -5.45 -27.86 -14.19
N ASP A 13 -4.38 -27.52 -13.49
CA ASP A 13 -4.45 -26.75 -12.25
C ASP A 13 -4.60 -25.26 -12.55
N LYS A 14 -4.06 -24.77 -13.66
CA LYS A 14 -4.02 -23.33 -13.93
C LYS A 14 -5.13 -22.85 -14.85
N GLU A 15 -5.70 -23.73 -15.65
CA GLU A 15 -6.80 -23.40 -16.54
C GLU A 15 -8.05 -22.83 -15.82
N PRO A 16 -8.52 -23.38 -14.67
CA PRO A 16 -9.66 -22.79 -13.96
C PRO A 16 -9.38 -21.38 -13.45
N LEU A 17 -8.16 -21.11 -12.99
CA LEU A 17 -7.75 -19.79 -12.50
C LEU A 17 -7.69 -18.76 -13.64
N LEU A 18 -7.10 -19.15 -14.77
CA LEU A 18 -7.04 -18.30 -15.95
C LEU A 18 -8.45 -18.01 -16.48
N ARG A 19 -9.30 -19.03 -16.56
CA ARG A 19 -10.69 -18.91 -16.99
C ARG A 19 -11.46 -17.92 -16.12
N PHE A 20 -11.37 -18.04 -14.79
CA PHE A 20 -11.98 -17.11 -13.85
C PHE A 20 -11.63 -15.64 -14.15
N ILE A 21 -10.34 -15.37 -14.40
CA ILE A 21 -9.85 -14.01 -14.70
C ILE A 21 -10.43 -13.52 -16.03
N LEU A 22 -10.33 -14.33 -17.08
CA LEU A 22 -10.77 -13.94 -18.42
C LEU A 22 -12.29 -13.73 -18.46
N GLU A 23 -13.06 -14.63 -17.86
CA GLU A 23 -14.52 -14.50 -17.78
C GLU A 23 -14.94 -13.28 -16.95
N GLY A 24 -14.27 -13.01 -15.83
CA GLY A 24 -14.53 -11.81 -15.02
C GLY A 24 -14.26 -10.49 -15.77
N LEU A 25 -13.16 -10.43 -16.53
CA LEU A 25 -12.83 -9.29 -17.39
C LEU A 25 -13.86 -9.14 -18.52
N VAL A 26 -14.21 -10.23 -19.21
CA VAL A 26 -15.21 -10.20 -20.31
C VAL A 26 -16.59 -9.81 -19.79
N ALA A 27 -17.01 -10.33 -18.64
CA ALA A 27 -18.27 -9.95 -17.99
C ALA A 27 -18.30 -8.46 -17.58
N SER A 28 -17.12 -7.86 -17.35
CA SER A 28 -16.96 -6.41 -17.13
C SER A 28 -16.95 -5.60 -18.43
N GLY A 29 -17.22 -6.24 -19.58
CA GLY A 29 -17.22 -5.63 -20.91
C GLY A 29 -15.84 -5.44 -21.53
N CYS A 30 -14.79 -6.06 -20.98
CA CYS A 30 -13.47 -6.01 -21.58
C CYS A 30 -13.36 -6.94 -22.80
N ARG A 31 -12.56 -6.54 -23.79
CA ARG A 31 -12.16 -7.37 -24.91
C ARG A 31 -10.74 -7.88 -24.70
N ILE A 32 -10.58 -9.20 -24.57
CA ILE A 32 -9.25 -9.81 -24.42
C ILE A 32 -8.50 -9.71 -25.75
N LEU A 33 -7.28 -9.15 -25.71
CA LEU A 33 -6.40 -9.02 -26.87
C LEU A 33 -5.39 -10.16 -26.92
N GLN A 34 -4.86 -10.55 -25.76
CA GLN A 34 -3.90 -11.64 -25.62
C GLN A 34 -3.95 -12.20 -24.19
N ALA A 35 -3.73 -13.51 -24.04
CA ALA A 35 -3.53 -14.17 -22.76
C ALA A 35 -2.44 -15.26 -22.87
N SER A 36 -1.71 -15.50 -21.78
CA SER A 36 -0.79 -16.63 -21.67
C SER A 36 -1.52 -17.98 -21.70
N GLU A 37 -0.82 -19.02 -22.15
CA GLU A 37 -1.27 -20.41 -21.99
C GLU A 37 -1.35 -20.80 -20.51
N PRO A 38 -2.33 -21.64 -20.11
CA PRO A 38 -2.49 -22.10 -18.73
C PRO A 38 -1.30 -22.94 -18.22
N SER A 39 -0.46 -23.49 -19.10
CA SER A 39 0.75 -24.23 -18.71
C SER A 39 1.91 -23.32 -18.26
N ARG A 40 1.72 -21.99 -18.23
CA ARG A 40 2.73 -21.00 -17.86
C ARG A 40 2.19 -20.08 -16.77
N ALA A 41 3.03 -19.75 -15.79
CA ALA A 41 2.74 -18.76 -14.76
C ALA A 41 3.92 -17.80 -14.57
N PRO A 42 3.70 -16.56 -14.09
CA PRO A 42 2.40 -15.90 -13.92
C PRO A 42 1.66 -15.69 -15.25
N PHE A 43 0.35 -15.45 -15.22
CA PHE A 43 -0.40 -15.18 -16.45
C PHE A 43 -0.16 -13.75 -16.91
N ARG A 44 0.18 -13.56 -18.19
CA ARG A 44 0.22 -12.25 -18.83
C ARG A 44 -1.03 -12.09 -19.67
N ILE A 45 -1.79 -11.04 -19.41
CA ILE A 45 -3.06 -10.78 -20.10
C ILE A 45 -3.06 -9.31 -20.54
N THR A 46 -3.43 -9.08 -21.80
CA THR A 46 -3.63 -7.74 -22.35
C THR A 46 -5.07 -7.66 -22.84
N PHE A 47 -5.77 -6.59 -22.47
CA PHE A 47 -7.18 -6.40 -22.79
C PHE A 47 -7.51 -4.93 -23.02
N GLU A 48 -8.65 -4.69 -23.64
CA GLU A 48 -9.24 -3.37 -23.85
C GLU A 48 -10.49 -3.25 -22.99
N THR A 49 -10.64 -2.17 -22.23
CA THR A 49 -11.80 -1.93 -21.35
C THR A 49 -13.00 -1.41 -22.16
N PRO A 50 -14.21 -1.35 -21.56
CA PRO A 50 -15.37 -0.75 -22.22
C PRO A 50 -15.19 0.71 -22.66
N THR A 51 -14.24 1.43 -22.04
CA THR A 51 -13.91 2.81 -22.37
C THR A 51 -12.74 2.91 -23.36
N SER A 52 -12.41 1.82 -24.05
CA SER A 52 -11.31 1.70 -25.03
C SER A 52 -9.90 1.92 -24.46
N GLU A 53 -9.75 1.86 -23.14
CA GLU A 53 -8.43 1.88 -22.49
C GLU A 53 -7.77 0.51 -22.68
N ARG A 54 -6.51 0.47 -23.11
CA ARG A 54 -5.74 -0.78 -23.18
C ARG A 54 -4.94 -0.96 -21.92
N MET A 55 -5.07 -2.13 -21.30
CA MET A 55 -4.39 -2.48 -20.06
C MET A 55 -3.66 -3.81 -20.20
N GLY A 56 -2.48 -3.90 -19.59
CA GLY A 56 -1.77 -5.15 -19.36
C GLY A 56 -1.84 -5.55 -17.89
N ILE A 57 -1.92 -6.84 -17.61
CA ILE A 57 -1.74 -7.39 -16.26
C ILE A 57 -0.80 -8.60 -16.27
N VAL A 58 -0.04 -8.74 -15.19
CA VAL A 58 0.73 -9.95 -14.86
C VAL A 58 0.18 -10.50 -13.55
N VAL A 59 -0.45 -11.68 -13.61
CA VAL A 59 -1.24 -12.24 -12.50
C VAL A 59 -0.54 -13.45 -11.91
N TYR A 60 -0.06 -13.28 -10.68
CA TYR A 60 0.37 -14.38 -9.82
C TYR A 60 -0.87 -15.00 -9.15
N ALA A 61 -1.55 -15.88 -9.88
CA ALA A 61 -2.75 -16.58 -9.43
C ALA A 61 -2.46 -17.95 -8.77
N PHE A 62 -3.11 -18.18 -7.64
CA PHE A 62 -3.05 -19.42 -6.85
C PHE A 62 -4.46 -19.93 -6.54
N PHE A 63 -4.62 -21.23 -6.31
CA PHE A 63 -5.90 -21.74 -5.81
C PHE A 63 -6.08 -21.37 -4.35
N ALA A 64 -7.21 -20.74 -4.07
CA ALA A 64 -7.79 -20.65 -2.74
C ALA A 64 -8.72 -21.84 -2.49
N ASN A 65 -8.80 -22.31 -1.25
CA ASN A 65 -9.76 -23.32 -0.80
C ASN A 65 -9.90 -23.31 0.73
N SER A 66 -10.90 -24.07 1.21
CA SER A 66 -11.25 -24.27 2.62
C SER A 66 -10.97 -25.70 3.12
N ARG A 67 -9.99 -26.41 2.53
CA ARG A 67 -9.77 -27.83 2.87
C ARG A 67 -9.49 -28.00 4.36
N LEU A 68 -10.43 -28.66 5.06
CA LEU A 68 -10.29 -29.04 6.46
C LEU A 68 -9.02 -29.89 6.63
N THR A 69 -8.09 -29.40 7.44
CA THR A 69 -6.87 -30.13 7.80
C THR A 69 -6.83 -30.33 9.30
N LYS A 70 -6.32 -31.49 9.72
CA LYS A 70 -6.19 -31.83 11.14
C LYS A 70 -5.35 -30.74 11.83
N ASN A 71 -5.89 -30.11 12.87
CA ASN A 71 -5.31 -28.99 13.63
C ASN A 71 -5.42 -27.58 13.01
N ARG A 72 -6.40 -27.34 12.13
CA ARG A 72 -6.75 -25.97 11.69
C ARG A 72 -8.18 -25.60 12.08
N PRO A 73 -8.46 -24.30 12.32
CA PRO A 73 -9.83 -23.81 12.46
C PRO A 73 -10.67 -24.20 11.24
N ASP A 74 -11.94 -24.52 11.47
CA ASP A 74 -12.91 -24.89 10.44
C ASP A 74 -13.37 -23.68 9.60
N ASP A 75 -13.20 -22.47 10.13
CA ASP A 75 -13.48 -21.19 9.48
C ASP A 75 -12.28 -20.64 8.66
N GLU A 76 -11.17 -21.36 8.56
CA GLU A 76 -9.95 -20.90 7.88
C GLU A 76 -9.96 -21.24 6.38
N HIS A 77 -9.78 -20.21 5.56
CA HIS A 77 -9.50 -20.30 4.13
C HIS A 77 -8.04 -19.93 3.87
N ARG A 78 -7.51 -20.38 2.74
CA ARG A 78 -6.17 -19.96 2.32
C ARG A 78 -5.94 -20.18 0.84
N PHE A 79 -4.94 -19.49 0.32
CA PHE A 79 -4.23 -19.92 -0.88
C PHE A 79 -2.75 -20.14 -0.59
N GLN A 80 -2.18 -21.17 -1.23
CA GLN A 80 -0.77 -21.47 -1.14
C GLN A 80 -0.02 -20.83 -2.31
N VAL A 81 0.97 -19.98 -1.98
CA VAL A 81 1.85 -19.33 -2.96
C VAL A 81 2.87 -20.35 -3.44
N LYS A 82 2.65 -20.93 -4.63
CA LYS A 82 3.52 -21.98 -5.18
C LYS A 82 3.41 -22.10 -6.71
N TYR A 83 4.56 -22.10 -7.40
CA TYR A 83 4.70 -22.41 -8.83
C TYR A 83 5.73 -23.52 -9.14
N GLY A 84 6.19 -24.25 -8.12
CA GLY A 84 7.20 -25.29 -8.30
C GLY A 84 7.57 -25.98 -6.98
N PRO A 85 8.66 -26.76 -6.95
CA PRO A 85 9.17 -27.36 -5.72
C PRO A 85 9.63 -26.31 -4.72
N ASP A 86 9.63 -26.66 -3.42
CA ASP A 86 10.18 -25.79 -2.38
C ASP A 86 11.71 -25.74 -2.50
N ASP A 87 12.22 -24.71 -3.17
CA ASP A 87 13.65 -24.43 -3.28
C ASP A 87 14.18 -23.58 -2.12
N ARG A 88 13.30 -23.19 -1.18
CA ARG A 88 13.53 -22.26 -0.06
C ARG A 88 14.09 -20.89 -0.47
N ARG A 89 14.15 -20.58 -1.76
CA ARG A 89 14.68 -19.31 -2.27
C ARG A 89 13.64 -18.21 -2.14
N LEU A 90 14.15 -16.99 -2.04
CA LEU A 90 13.36 -15.79 -2.16
C LEU A 90 13.18 -15.46 -3.63
N HIS A 91 11.93 -15.25 -4.04
CA HIS A 91 11.53 -14.90 -5.39
C HIS A 91 11.01 -13.47 -5.37
N ASN A 92 11.53 -12.63 -6.27
CA ASN A 92 10.99 -11.30 -6.48
C ASN A 92 9.70 -11.45 -7.30
N ILE A 93 8.62 -10.86 -6.79
CA ILE A 93 7.41 -10.67 -7.59
C ILE A 93 7.74 -9.56 -8.58
N TRP A 94 7.63 -9.86 -9.87
CA TRP A 94 7.93 -8.88 -10.90
C TRP A 94 7.01 -7.68 -10.75
N GLN A 95 7.55 -6.49 -10.98
CA GLN A 95 6.84 -5.23 -10.93
C GLN A 95 7.24 -4.49 -12.19
N ASP A 96 6.29 -4.07 -13.00
CA ASP A 96 6.60 -3.42 -14.26
C ASP A 96 7.32 -2.08 -14.01
N PRO A 97 8.60 -1.93 -14.42
CA PRO A 97 9.29 -0.66 -14.31
C PRO A 97 8.67 0.44 -15.19
N TYR A 98 7.91 0.07 -16.23
CA TYR A 98 7.29 0.99 -17.19
C TYR A 98 5.79 1.18 -17.00
N LEU A 99 5.19 0.44 -16.05
CA LEU A 99 3.80 0.60 -15.62
C LEU A 99 2.77 0.37 -16.73
N LEU A 100 3.16 -0.36 -17.77
CA LEU A 100 2.29 -0.87 -18.82
C LEU A 100 1.47 -2.07 -18.33
N TYR A 101 2.02 -2.83 -17.38
CA TYR A 101 1.40 -3.98 -16.74
C TYR A 101 1.18 -3.74 -15.25
N THR A 102 -0.05 -3.94 -14.80
CA THR A 102 -0.35 -4.05 -13.37
C THR A 102 -0.05 -5.46 -12.89
N THR A 103 0.77 -5.57 -11.84
CA THR A 103 1.04 -6.87 -11.22
C THR A 103 -0.03 -7.16 -10.18
N LEU A 104 -0.63 -8.35 -10.26
CA LEU A 104 -1.62 -8.83 -9.31
C LEU A 104 -1.06 -10.07 -8.59
N PHE A 105 -1.37 -10.21 -7.31
CA PHE A 105 -0.98 -11.37 -6.51
C PHE A 105 -2.18 -11.87 -5.71
N CYS A 106 -2.78 -12.98 -6.11
CA CYS A 106 -4.08 -13.38 -5.59
C CYS A 106 -4.31 -14.89 -5.50
N GLY A 107 -5.08 -15.29 -4.50
CA GLY A 107 -5.81 -16.55 -4.47
C GLY A 107 -7.14 -16.43 -5.19
N ILE A 108 -7.55 -17.46 -5.91
CA ILE A 108 -8.87 -17.54 -6.56
C ILE A 108 -9.50 -18.86 -6.14
N ASP A 109 -10.76 -18.80 -5.73
CA ASP A 109 -11.62 -19.94 -5.48
C ASP A 109 -12.68 -19.97 -6.59
N PRO A 110 -12.45 -20.76 -7.67
CA PRO A 110 -13.38 -20.82 -8.78
C PRO A 110 -14.73 -21.45 -8.41
N GLU A 111 -14.79 -22.31 -7.39
CA GLU A 111 -16.04 -22.96 -6.98
C GLU A 111 -16.98 -21.95 -6.32
N ARG A 112 -16.43 -21.06 -5.49
CA ARG A 112 -17.18 -19.99 -4.83
C ARG A 112 -17.31 -18.73 -5.67
N GLY A 113 -16.59 -18.63 -6.78
CA GLY A 113 -16.65 -17.47 -7.67
C GLY A 113 -15.96 -16.22 -7.09
N ILE A 114 -14.96 -16.39 -6.23
CA ILE A 114 -14.27 -15.29 -5.54
C ILE A 114 -12.75 -15.27 -5.78
N PHE A 115 -12.14 -14.12 -5.53
CA PHE A 115 -10.70 -13.96 -5.39
C PHE A 115 -10.37 -13.22 -4.09
N VAL A 116 -9.13 -13.40 -3.63
CA VAL A 116 -8.48 -12.65 -2.54
C VAL A 116 -7.11 -12.19 -3.01
N GLY A 117 -6.96 -10.88 -3.16
CA GLY A 117 -5.74 -10.17 -3.50
C GLY A 117 -4.92 -9.77 -2.27
N ALA A 118 -3.61 -9.95 -2.38
CA ALA A 118 -2.61 -9.52 -1.42
C ALA A 118 -1.65 -8.53 -2.07
N ASP A 119 -1.02 -7.67 -1.27
CA ASP A 119 -0.15 -6.61 -1.79
C ASP A 119 1.12 -7.19 -2.46
N PRO A 120 1.26 -7.06 -3.79
CA PRO A 120 2.38 -7.66 -4.51
C PRO A 120 3.72 -7.00 -4.16
N VAL A 121 3.74 -5.80 -3.56
CA VAL A 121 4.93 -5.12 -3.07
C VAL A 121 5.37 -5.70 -1.73
N LEU A 122 4.45 -5.93 -0.80
CA LEU A 122 4.77 -6.58 0.48
C LEU A 122 5.27 -8.02 0.30
N HIS A 123 4.78 -8.71 -0.73
CA HIS A 123 5.24 -10.05 -1.11
C HIS A 123 6.45 -10.07 -2.03
N SER A 124 7.22 -8.98 -2.14
CA SER A 124 8.45 -8.95 -2.94
C SER A 124 9.67 -8.51 -2.13
N PRO A 125 10.63 -9.41 -1.82
CA PRO A 125 10.65 -10.83 -2.17
C PRO A 125 9.75 -11.70 -1.27
N THR A 126 9.29 -12.84 -1.79
CA THR A 126 8.56 -13.87 -1.02
C THR A 126 9.07 -15.29 -1.31
N LYS A 127 8.75 -16.26 -0.44
CA LYS A 127 9.02 -17.68 -0.68
C LYS A 127 7.82 -18.31 -1.39
N PHE A 128 8.05 -19.13 -2.42
CA PHE A 128 7.00 -19.88 -3.11
C PHE A 128 6.59 -21.16 -2.35
N PHE A 129 6.43 -21.02 -1.04
CA PHE A 129 5.87 -22.03 -0.15
C PHE A 129 5.24 -21.42 1.11
N ILE A 130 4.67 -20.21 1.00
CA ILE A 130 3.89 -19.58 2.06
C ILE A 130 2.39 -19.79 1.83
N SER A 131 1.60 -19.59 2.89
CA SER A 131 0.14 -19.52 2.80
C SER A 131 -0.32 -18.13 3.18
N ILE A 132 -1.39 -17.69 2.51
CA ILE A 132 -2.13 -16.49 2.88
C ILE A 132 -3.49 -16.95 3.35
N GLU A 133 -3.72 -16.85 4.65
CA GLU A 133 -4.93 -17.25 5.34
C GLU A 133 -5.91 -16.09 5.51
N TYR A 134 -7.21 -16.41 5.49
CA TYR A 134 -8.32 -15.50 5.76
C TYR A 134 -9.53 -16.29 6.29
N LYS A 135 -10.56 -15.61 6.80
CA LYS A 135 -11.68 -16.25 7.50
C LYS A 135 -12.92 -16.42 6.64
N GLU A 136 -13.80 -17.35 7.01
CA GLU A 136 -15.11 -17.56 6.36
C GLU A 136 -15.99 -16.31 6.45
N GLU A 137 -15.84 -15.50 7.50
CA GLU A 137 -16.49 -14.19 7.58
C GLU A 137 -16.11 -13.30 6.39
N GLU A 138 -14.84 -13.25 6.00
CA GLU A 138 -14.37 -12.46 4.86
C GLU A 138 -14.97 -12.98 3.54
N VAL A 139 -15.07 -14.30 3.39
CA VAL A 139 -15.77 -14.91 2.26
C VAL A 139 -17.23 -14.47 2.22
N ALA A 140 -17.92 -14.50 3.35
CA ALA A 140 -19.31 -14.10 3.44
C ALA A 140 -19.49 -12.62 3.06
N GLN A 141 -18.59 -11.73 3.49
CA GLN A 141 -18.60 -10.32 3.10
C GLN A 141 -18.38 -10.13 1.60
N ILE A 142 -17.43 -10.86 1.00
CA ILE A 142 -17.17 -10.83 -0.46
C ILE A 142 -18.41 -11.26 -1.23
N LEU A 143 -19.04 -12.37 -0.85
CA LEU A 143 -20.22 -12.90 -1.53
C LEU A 143 -21.42 -11.96 -1.38
N ARG A 144 -21.55 -11.32 -0.21
CA ARG A 144 -22.66 -10.40 0.08
C ARG A 144 -22.56 -9.08 -0.67
N HIS A 145 -21.36 -8.51 -0.76
CA HIS A 145 -21.14 -7.15 -1.25
C HIS A 145 -20.45 -7.10 -2.63
N GLY A 146 -19.92 -8.22 -3.10
CA GLY A 146 -19.15 -8.31 -4.34
C GLY A 146 -17.71 -7.79 -4.21
N TRP A 147 -17.39 -7.07 -3.14
CA TRP A 147 -16.10 -6.47 -2.84
C TRP A 147 -15.95 -6.31 -1.32
N HIS A 148 -14.77 -6.64 -0.78
CA HIS A 148 -14.48 -6.49 0.63
C HIS A 148 -12.98 -6.24 0.85
N SER A 149 -12.62 -5.49 1.89
CA SER A 149 -11.22 -5.25 2.26
C SER A 149 -11.03 -5.28 3.77
N TRP A 150 -9.94 -5.90 4.21
CA TRP A 150 -9.66 -6.07 5.63
C TRP A 150 -8.15 -6.10 5.89
N GLU A 151 -7.76 -5.79 7.13
CA GLU A 151 -6.41 -6.06 7.62
C GLU A 151 -6.30 -7.54 7.95
N ARG A 152 -5.23 -8.19 7.46
CA ARG A 152 -4.97 -9.60 7.71
C ARG A 152 -4.62 -9.84 9.17
N ASP A 153 -5.28 -10.83 9.76
CA ASP A 153 -4.93 -11.30 11.09
C ASP A 153 -3.57 -11.99 11.07
N HIS A 154 -2.66 -11.47 11.88
CA HIS A 154 -1.46 -12.16 12.28
C HIS A 154 -1.61 -12.72 13.68
N ARG A 155 -0.92 -13.82 13.99
CA ARG A 155 -0.88 -14.33 15.38
C ARG A 155 -0.31 -13.23 16.28
N ALA A 156 -0.83 -13.11 17.49
CA ALA A 156 -0.29 -12.18 18.49
C ALA A 156 1.24 -12.39 18.63
N ASN A 157 2.02 -11.32 18.55
CA ASN A 157 3.50 -11.29 18.55
C ASN A 157 4.19 -11.78 17.26
N ASP A 158 3.49 -11.81 16.11
CA ASP A 158 4.12 -11.89 14.81
C ASP A 158 4.64 -10.50 14.41
N ASP A 159 5.95 -10.39 14.21
CA ASP A 159 6.67 -9.17 13.86
C ASP A 159 6.47 -8.77 12.38
N LYS A 160 5.39 -9.27 11.76
CA LYS A 160 5.09 -9.03 10.36
C LYS A 160 4.46 -7.67 10.18
N PRO A 161 4.71 -7.02 9.03
CA PRO A 161 4.00 -5.81 8.71
C PRO A 161 2.51 -6.10 8.60
N VAL A 162 1.69 -5.12 9.00
CA VAL A 162 0.26 -5.17 8.71
C VAL A 162 0.10 -5.33 7.20
N GLU A 163 -0.89 -6.11 6.80
CA GLU A 163 -1.17 -6.37 5.40
C GLU A 163 -2.67 -6.18 5.16
N VAL A 164 -3.02 -5.37 4.17
CA VAL A 164 -4.40 -5.19 3.71
C VAL A 164 -4.66 -6.14 2.55
N LEU A 165 -5.63 -7.02 2.76
CA LEU A 165 -6.18 -7.90 1.75
C LEU A 165 -7.45 -7.30 1.16
N VAL A 166 -7.69 -7.64 -0.11
CA VAL A 166 -8.89 -7.22 -0.83
C VAL A 166 -9.50 -8.43 -1.52
N GLY A 167 -10.77 -8.69 -1.27
CA GLY A 167 -11.52 -9.76 -1.88
C GLY A 167 -12.63 -9.25 -2.78
N GLY A 168 -13.00 -10.06 -3.76
CA GLY A 168 -14.07 -9.74 -4.69
C GLY A 168 -14.58 -10.95 -5.44
N THR A 169 -15.66 -10.75 -6.20
CA THR A 169 -16.21 -11.77 -7.10
C THR A 169 -15.58 -11.70 -8.48
N ALA A 170 -15.83 -12.67 -9.36
CA ALA A 170 -15.40 -12.58 -10.77
C ALA A 170 -15.81 -11.25 -11.44
N HIS A 171 -17.02 -10.75 -11.13
CA HIS A 171 -17.54 -9.48 -11.68
C HIS A 171 -16.78 -8.24 -11.21
N SER A 172 -16.11 -8.29 -10.06
CA SER A 172 -15.29 -7.17 -9.58
C SER A 172 -13.82 -7.29 -9.99
N PHE A 173 -13.45 -8.22 -10.87
CA PHE A 173 -12.04 -8.44 -11.21
C PHE A 173 -11.42 -7.23 -11.92
N LEU A 174 -12.15 -6.55 -12.82
CA LEU A 174 -11.65 -5.30 -13.42
C LEU A 174 -11.43 -4.20 -12.37
N ARG A 175 -12.30 -4.13 -11.35
CA ARG A 175 -12.12 -3.21 -10.20
C ARG A 175 -10.84 -3.56 -9.45
N TYR A 176 -10.55 -4.83 -9.22
CA TYR A 176 -9.30 -5.29 -8.61
C TYR A 176 -8.06 -4.88 -9.40
N VAL A 177 -8.07 -5.02 -10.72
CA VAL A 177 -6.97 -4.56 -11.58
C VAL A 177 -6.71 -3.06 -11.36
N ARG A 178 -7.78 -2.26 -11.37
CA ARG A 178 -7.67 -0.80 -11.22
C ARG A 178 -7.24 -0.40 -9.81
N PHE A 179 -7.74 -1.11 -8.80
CA PHE A 179 -7.31 -0.98 -7.41
C PHE A 179 -5.80 -1.20 -7.29
N GLU A 180 -5.26 -2.33 -7.76
CA GLU A 180 -3.82 -2.60 -7.63
C GLU A 180 -2.96 -1.61 -8.42
N ARG A 181 -3.47 -1.10 -9.54
CA ARG A 181 -2.79 -0.01 -10.27
C ARG A 181 -2.71 1.26 -9.44
N GLU A 182 -3.80 1.62 -8.75
CA GLU A 182 -3.86 2.84 -7.95
C GLU A 182 -3.13 2.70 -6.60
N ALA A 183 -3.28 1.56 -5.95
CA ALA A 183 -2.71 1.24 -4.65
C ALA A 183 -1.23 0.86 -4.70
N LEU A 184 -0.63 0.83 -5.89
CA LEU A 184 0.75 0.43 -6.09
C LEU A 184 1.72 1.30 -5.27
N GLY A 185 2.26 0.72 -4.21
CA GLY A 185 3.23 1.37 -3.32
C GLY A 185 2.63 2.18 -2.17
N GLU A 186 1.32 2.21 -2.02
CA GLU A 186 0.67 2.87 -0.89
C GLU A 186 1.01 2.18 0.44
N ASP A 187 1.08 2.95 1.53
CA ASP A 187 1.08 2.36 2.86
C ASP A 187 -0.25 1.67 3.15
N GLN A 188 -0.26 0.81 4.17
CA GLN A 188 -1.41 -0.07 4.39
C GLN A 188 -2.66 0.69 4.86
N GLY A 189 -2.50 1.82 5.56
CA GLY A 189 -3.63 2.68 5.92
C GLY A 189 -4.29 3.30 4.69
N HIS A 190 -3.51 3.89 3.79
CA HIS A 190 -4.03 4.47 2.55
C HIS A 190 -4.52 3.42 1.56
N ARG A 191 -3.87 2.24 1.49
CA ARG A 191 -4.34 1.11 0.70
C ARG A 191 -5.74 0.67 1.12
N MET A 192 -6.01 0.58 2.43
CA MET A 192 -7.34 0.28 2.92
C MET A 192 -8.35 1.38 2.61
N LEU A 193 -7.99 2.66 2.81
CA LEU A 193 -8.84 3.80 2.44
C LEU A 193 -9.23 3.77 0.95
N LEU A 194 -8.28 3.45 0.06
CA LEU A 194 -8.57 3.31 -1.38
C LEU A 194 -9.53 2.15 -1.64
N ALA A 195 -9.34 1.00 -1.00
CA ALA A 195 -10.20 -0.16 -1.17
C ALA A 195 -11.64 0.11 -0.68
N GLU A 196 -11.81 0.82 0.43
CA GLU A 196 -13.10 1.27 0.96
C GLU A 196 -13.79 2.25 -0.01
N ARG A 197 -13.07 3.26 -0.51
CA ARG A 197 -13.63 4.22 -1.48
C ARG A 197 -14.10 3.56 -2.77
N MET A 198 -13.43 2.49 -3.21
CA MET A 198 -13.86 1.70 -4.36
C MET A 198 -15.10 0.84 -4.08
N ASN A 199 -15.45 0.62 -2.82
CA ASN A 199 -16.69 -0.01 -2.42
C ASN A 199 -17.88 0.96 -2.57
N ASP A 200 -17.67 2.22 -2.18
CA ASP A 200 -18.69 3.28 -2.21
C ASP A 200 -18.89 3.91 -3.60
N ALA A 201 -17.90 3.76 -4.49
CA ALA A 201 -17.99 4.24 -5.85
C ALA A 201 -19.00 3.39 -6.65
N GLU A 202 -20.15 3.99 -7.03
CA GLU A 202 -21.01 3.40 -8.04
C GLU A 202 -20.19 3.07 -9.31
N PRO A 203 -20.43 1.92 -9.98
CA PRO A 203 -19.68 1.48 -11.16
C PRO A 203 -19.58 2.51 -12.29
N SER A 204 -20.40 3.56 -12.25
CA SER A 204 -20.61 4.56 -13.30
C SER A 204 -19.90 5.91 -13.09
N ARG A 205 -19.23 6.15 -11.95
CA ARG A 205 -18.61 7.47 -11.66
C ARG A 205 -17.10 7.39 -11.54
N TRP A 206 -16.45 6.90 -12.59
CA TRP A 206 -15.03 7.14 -12.77
C TRP A 206 -14.91 8.22 -13.84
N PRO A 207 -14.00 9.20 -13.73
CA PRO A 207 -13.98 10.32 -14.64
C PRO A 207 -13.84 9.81 -16.07
N THR A 208 -14.95 9.85 -16.82
CA THR A 208 -14.92 9.84 -18.27
C THR A 208 -13.91 10.90 -18.69
N ALA A 209 -12.99 10.49 -19.56
CA ALA A 209 -11.98 11.31 -20.19
C ALA A 209 -12.39 12.79 -20.26
N VAL A 210 -11.52 13.66 -19.73
CA VAL A 210 -11.64 15.11 -19.84
C VAL A 210 -12.04 15.46 -21.27
N LYS A 211 -13.27 15.94 -21.45
CA LYS A 211 -13.65 16.65 -22.67
C LYS A 211 -12.73 17.86 -22.75
N ARG A 212 -11.78 17.85 -23.68
CA ARG A 212 -11.02 19.05 -24.06
C ARG A 212 -12.02 20.10 -24.51
N GLY A 213 -12.17 21.16 -23.73
CA GLY A 213 -13.01 22.28 -24.12
C GLY A 213 -13.48 23.14 -22.96
N SER A 214 -12.57 23.90 -22.35
CA SER A 214 -12.91 25.17 -21.70
C SER A 214 -11.64 25.93 -21.37
N VAL A 215 -11.37 26.97 -22.16
CA VAL A 215 -10.34 27.98 -21.88
C VAL A 215 -10.84 28.82 -20.70
N VAL A 216 -10.11 28.78 -19.59
CA VAL A 216 -10.29 29.71 -18.46
C VAL A 216 -9.07 30.65 -18.44
N PRO A 217 -9.23 31.97 -18.21
CA PRO A 217 -8.13 32.92 -18.35
C PRO A 217 -7.06 32.72 -17.28
N ALA A 218 -5.80 32.88 -17.71
CA ALA A 218 -4.61 32.66 -16.92
C ALA A 218 -4.48 33.65 -15.75
N VAL A 219 -4.26 33.10 -14.56
CA VAL A 219 -3.63 33.82 -13.44
C VAL A 219 -2.12 33.60 -13.57
N SER A 220 -1.35 34.69 -13.55
CA SER A 220 0.08 34.74 -13.91
C SER A 220 0.96 33.80 -13.07
N SER A 221 1.69 32.92 -13.76
CA SER A 221 2.35 31.71 -13.26
C SER A 221 3.89 31.80 -13.22
N ASP A 222 4.47 32.98 -12.96
CA ASP A 222 5.91 33.19 -13.25
C ASP A 222 6.88 32.53 -12.26
N ARG A 223 6.40 31.78 -11.26
CA ARG A 223 7.25 30.94 -10.37
C ARG A 223 6.81 29.48 -10.22
N LEU A 224 5.70 29.06 -10.83
CA LEU A 224 5.22 27.67 -10.77
C LEU A 224 5.77 26.77 -11.90
N HIS A 225 6.39 27.35 -12.93
CA HIS A 225 6.64 26.67 -14.21
C HIS A 225 8.11 26.30 -14.52
N ALA A 226 9.01 26.22 -13.52
CA ALA A 226 10.38 25.81 -13.80
C ALA A 226 10.50 24.32 -14.18
N LEU A 227 9.86 23.42 -13.42
CA LEU A 227 9.89 21.97 -13.69
C LEU A 227 9.11 21.59 -14.96
N ALA A 228 7.98 22.24 -15.21
CA ALA A 228 7.20 22.02 -16.44
C ALA A 228 8.01 22.43 -17.70
N ALA A 229 8.73 23.56 -17.63
CA ALA A 229 9.63 23.98 -18.68
C ALA A 229 10.87 23.07 -18.80
N GLU A 230 11.49 22.70 -17.67
CA GLU A 230 12.67 21.80 -17.61
C GLU A 230 12.36 20.41 -18.18
N PHE A 231 11.19 19.86 -17.84
CA PHE A 231 10.75 18.56 -18.34
C PHE A 231 10.10 18.64 -19.72
N GLU A 232 9.94 19.84 -20.29
CA GLU A 232 9.24 20.08 -21.56
C GLU A 232 7.83 19.45 -21.57
N MET A 233 7.14 19.50 -20.42
CA MET A 233 5.83 18.88 -20.21
C MET A 233 4.84 19.88 -19.61
N SER A 234 3.55 19.74 -19.94
CA SER A 234 2.51 20.51 -19.26
C SER A 234 2.43 20.13 -17.78
N GLU A 235 1.90 21.01 -16.93
CA GLU A 235 1.67 20.72 -15.50
C GLU A 235 0.82 19.46 -15.30
N SER A 236 -0.23 19.32 -16.10
CA SER A 236 -1.06 18.12 -16.12
C SER A 236 -0.24 16.90 -16.49
N GLY A 237 0.68 17.01 -17.47
CA GLY A 237 1.59 15.94 -17.86
C GLY A 237 2.56 15.54 -16.74
N VAL A 238 3.05 16.50 -15.95
CA VAL A 238 3.90 16.21 -14.78
C VAL A 238 3.09 15.49 -13.69
N LEU A 239 1.86 15.93 -13.42
CA LEU A 239 0.98 15.25 -12.47
C LEU A 239 0.59 13.85 -12.95
N ASP A 240 0.32 13.67 -14.24
CA ASP A 240 0.06 12.37 -14.86
C ASP A 240 1.28 11.45 -14.78
N LEU A 241 2.49 12.00 -15.01
CA LEU A 241 3.76 11.30 -14.82
C LEU A 241 3.92 10.84 -13.36
N ILE A 242 3.70 11.73 -12.39
CA ILE A 242 3.72 11.36 -10.95
C ILE A 242 2.71 10.27 -10.65
N ALA A 243 1.47 10.41 -11.14
CA ALA A 243 0.40 9.44 -10.92
C ALA A 243 0.72 8.06 -11.51
N SER A 244 1.41 8.02 -12.65
CA SER A 244 1.89 6.78 -13.27
C SER A 244 3.14 6.21 -12.57
N ALA A 245 4.10 7.03 -12.16
CA ALA A 245 5.43 6.61 -11.73
C ALA A 245 5.47 6.10 -10.28
N ARG A 246 5.47 4.78 -10.08
CA ARG A 246 5.41 4.12 -8.76
C ARG A 246 6.26 4.76 -7.65
N ARG A 247 7.59 4.85 -7.83
CA ARG A 247 8.47 5.38 -6.77
C ARG A 247 8.19 6.86 -6.50
N LEU A 248 7.84 7.59 -7.54
CA LEU A 248 7.56 9.02 -7.45
C LEU A 248 6.22 9.26 -6.75
N LYS A 249 5.17 8.50 -7.06
CA LYS A 249 3.87 8.57 -6.36
C LYS A 249 4.01 8.27 -4.86
N MET A 250 4.73 7.20 -4.53
CA MET A 250 5.04 6.83 -3.14
C MET A 250 5.79 7.96 -2.42
N ALA A 251 6.88 8.46 -3.02
CA ALA A 251 7.67 9.55 -2.47
C ALA A 251 6.81 10.80 -2.30
N VAL A 252 6.05 11.19 -3.34
CA VAL A 252 5.19 12.37 -3.32
C VAL A 252 4.15 12.30 -2.21
N ARG A 253 3.54 11.14 -1.92
CA ARG A 253 2.55 11.06 -0.82
C ARG A 253 3.17 11.17 0.57
N GLY A 254 4.28 10.48 0.84
CA GLY A 254 5.05 10.70 2.07
C GLY A 254 5.44 12.17 2.21
N TRP A 255 5.97 12.74 1.13
CA TRP A 255 6.36 14.14 1.03
C TRP A 255 5.18 15.11 1.20
N VAL A 256 3.97 14.76 0.79
CA VAL A 256 2.77 15.57 1.02
C VAL A 256 2.44 15.61 2.51
N ALA A 257 2.49 14.47 3.21
CA ALA A 257 2.31 14.45 4.67
C ALA A 257 3.40 15.29 5.37
N GLU A 258 4.67 15.12 4.99
CA GLU A 258 5.79 15.92 5.50
C GLU A 258 5.63 17.42 5.18
N SER A 259 5.17 17.77 3.99
CA SER A 259 4.96 19.15 3.58
C SER A 259 3.82 19.81 4.37
N HIS A 260 2.74 19.07 4.65
CA HIS A 260 1.69 19.54 5.54
C HIS A 260 2.18 19.68 6.98
N LEU A 261 3.05 18.77 7.43
CA LEU A 261 3.67 18.83 8.74
C LEU A 261 4.59 20.05 8.88
N VAL A 262 5.47 20.32 7.92
CA VAL A 262 6.34 21.53 7.91
C VAL A 262 5.50 22.80 7.97
N LYS A 263 4.50 22.95 7.07
CA LYS A 263 3.60 24.12 7.08
C LYS A 263 2.91 24.33 8.42
N ARG A 264 2.65 23.25 9.16
CA ARG A 264 2.07 23.29 10.50
C ARG A 264 3.10 23.69 11.55
N LEU A 265 4.30 23.11 11.52
CA LEU A 265 5.40 23.38 12.44
C LEU A 265 5.96 24.81 12.30
N GLU A 266 6.04 25.35 11.08
CA GLU A 266 6.45 26.74 10.83
C GLU A 266 5.54 27.78 11.50
N ARG A 267 4.29 27.42 11.80
CA ARG A 267 3.33 28.29 12.47
C ARG A 267 3.38 28.18 13.99
N VAL A 268 4.22 27.31 14.52
CA VAL A 268 4.37 27.07 15.97
C VAL A 268 5.26 28.15 16.57
N PRO A 269 4.80 28.89 17.60
CA PRO A 269 5.65 29.87 18.27
C PRO A 269 6.93 29.23 18.82
N GLY A 270 8.07 29.87 18.58
CA GLY A 270 9.39 29.37 18.99
C GLY A 270 10.08 28.46 17.98
N VAL A 271 9.39 28.02 16.92
CA VAL A 271 10.00 27.28 15.81
C VAL A 271 10.64 28.25 14.80
N SER A 272 11.85 27.93 14.38
CA SER A 272 12.57 28.56 13.27
C SER A 272 13.35 27.51 12.48
N GLU A 273 13.84 27.86 11.28
CA GLU A 273 14.65 26.95 10.44
C GLU A 273 14.00 25.55 10.21
N CYS A 274 12.67 25.49 10.11
CA CYS A 274 11.93 24.24 9.91
C CYS A 274 12.00 23.81 8.43
N LEU A 275 12.75 22.75 8.16
CA LEU A 275 13.05 22.28 6.81
C LEU A 275 12.88 20.76 6.72
N ARG A 276 12.44 20.29 5.57
CA ARG A 276 12.51 18.85 5.24
C ARG A 276 13.98 18.47 5.03
N VAL A 277 14.35 17.29 5.49
CA VAL A 277 15.70 16.73 5.32
C VAL A 277 15.61 15.63 4.26
N ASP A 278 16.50 15.69 3.28
CA ASP A 278 16.58 14.72 2.19
C ASP A 278 17.87 13.89 2.34
N GLU A 279 18.05 13.29 3.51
CA GLU A 279 19.18 12.42 3.84
C GLU A 279 18.70 10.97 3.95
N GLU A 280 19.38 10.05 3.26
CA GLU A 280 18.99 8.64 3.24
C GLU A 280 19.08 8.02 4.65
N GLY A 281 17.92 7.65 5.20
CA GLY A 281 17.82 7.04 6.53
C GLY A 281 17.93 8.02 7.70
N GLY A 282 17.98 9.32 7.42
CA GLY A 282 17.82 10.39 8.39
C GLY A 282 16.34 10.66 8.72
N PRO A 283 16.08 11.55 9.68
CA PRO A 283 14.73 11.99 10.04
C PRO A 283 14.11 12.84 8.92
N ASP A 284 12.78 12.85 8.81
CA ASP A 284 12.09 13.55 7.72
C ASP A 284 12.20 15.10 7.78
N ILE A 285 12.29 15.68 8.99
CA ILE A 285 12.30 17.14 9.21
C ILE A 285 13.35 17.52 10.26
N SER A 286 14.00 18.67 10.06
CA SER A 286 14.86 19.34 11.03
C SER A 286 14.32 20.74 11.29
N LEU A 287 14.36 21.18 12.55
CA LEU A 287 13.89 22.51 12.96
C LEU A 287 14.68 23.01 14.17
N LYS A 288 14.72 24.31 14.37
CA LYS A 288 15.11 24.91 15.64
C LYS A 288 13.88 25.27 16.46
N PHE A 289 13.88 24.93 17.73
CA PHE A 289 12.83 25.31 18.67
C PHE A 289 13.44 25.95 19.92
N GLU A 290 13.09 27.21 20.19
CA GLU A 290 13.60 27.98 21.34
C GLU A 290 15.15 27.96 21.44
N GLY A 291 15.84 27.82 20.29
CA GLY A 291 17.31 27.77 20.18
C GLY A 291 17.91 26.36 20.07
N SER A 292 17.17 25.31 20.39
CA SER A 292 17.61 23.92 20.28
C SER A 292 17.32 23.34 18.90
N LEU A 293 18.29 22.68 18.28
CA LEU A 293 18.09 21.92 17.05
C LEU A 293 17.40 20.60 17.37
N LEU A 294 16.29 20.32 16.69
CA LEU A 294 15.47 19.12 16.85
C LEU A 294 15.14 18.49 15.50
N THR A 295 14.85 17.20 15.53
CA THR A 295 14.48 16.38 14.38
C THR A 295 13.14 15.70 14.59
N VAL A 296 12.35 15.60 13.52
CA VAL A 296 10.99 15.05 13.57
C VAL A 296 10.80 13.99 12.47
N GLU A 297 10.33 12.82 12.88
CA GLU A 297 9.92 11.73 11.97
C GLU A 297 8.41 11.79 11.72
N CYS A 298 7.99 11.74 10.46
CA CYS A 298 6.59 11.73 10.02
C CYS A 298 6.15 10.31 9.63
N LYS A 299 5.04 9.84 10.20
CA LYS A 299 4.50 8.51 9.89
C LYS A 299 2.98 8.53 9.73
N ASN A 300 2.48 7.75 8.78
CA ASN A 300 1.04 7.56 8.59
C ASN A 300 0.49 6.54 9.59
N VAL A 301 -0.77 6.72 9.97
CA VAL A 301 -1.52 5.72 10.72
C VAL A 301 -2.23 4.71 9.80
N LEU A 302 -2.48 3.53 10.33
CA LEU A 302 -3.37 2.53 9.75
C LEU A 302 -4.83 3.02 9.78
N ARG A 303 -5.65 2.49 8.86
CA ARG A 303 -7.07 2.86 8.74
C ARG A 303 -7.91 2.30 9.88
N LYS A 304 -7.73 1.02 10.27
CA LYS A 304 -8.50 0.46 11.40
C LYS A 304 -7.92 0.94 12.73
N THR A 305 -8.79 1.49 13.56
CA THR A 305 -8.50 1.79 14.96
C THR A 305 -8.57 0.52 15.81
N THR A 306 -8.05 0.59 17.04
CA THR A 306 -8.24 -0.47 18.04
C THR A 306 -9.69 -0.50 18.52
N ALA A 307 -10.06 -1.52 19.31
CA ALA A 307 -11.39 -1.59 19.95
C ALA A 307 -11.68 -0.37 20.85
N GLU A 308 -10.65 0.26 21.42
CA GLU A 308 -10.77 1.50 22.19
C GLU A 308 -10.83 2.77 21.31
N GLY A 309 -10.87 2.62 19.98
CA GLY A 309 -10.91 3.73 19.02
C GLY A 309 -9.56 4.41 18.79
N LEU A 310 -8.45 3.82 19.22
CA LEU A 310 -7.12 4.43 19.07
C LEU A 310 -6.52 4.15 17.69
N ALA A 311 -5.96 5.17 17.04
CA ALA A 311 -5.22 4.98 15.81
C ALA A 311 -3.90 4.21 16.06
N ARG A 312 -3.43 3.46 15.07
CA ARG A 312 -2.17 2.72 15.11
C ARG A 312 -1.22 3.28 14.07
N VAL A 313 0.04 3.48 14.41
CA VAL A 313 1.05 4.00 13.46
C VAL A 313 1.64 2.84 12.66
N ASP A 314 1.79 2.98 11.33
CA ASP A 314 2.59 2.03 10.54
C ASP A 314 4.08 2.30 10.81
N PHE A 315 4.58 1.69 11.89
CA PHE A 315 5.84 2.09 12.52
C PHE A 315 6.94 1.04 12.32
N GLN A 316 7.27 0.77 11.07
CA GLN A 316 8.40 -0.07 10.70
C GLN A 316 8.92 0.31 9.32
N ARG A 317 10.20 0.07 9.08
CA ARG A 317 10.79 0.27 7.76
C ARG A 317 10.30 -0.80 6.79
N THR A 318 10.17 -0.45 5.51
CA THR A 318 9.72 -1.39 4.48
C THR A 318 10.75 -2.51 4.22
N ARG A 319 12.01 -2.32 4.60
CA ARG A 319 13.11 -3.27 4.42
C ARG A 319 13.93 -3.44 5.69
N ALA A 320 14.45 -4.65 5.88
CA ALA A 320 15.46 -4.98 6.88
C ALA A 320 16.75 -5.41 6.19
N SER A 321 17.89 -5.14 6.80
CA SER A 321 19.14 -5.79 6.43
C SER A 321 19.00 -7.31 6.54
N LYS A 322 19.53 -8.05 5.55
CA LYS A 322 19.54 -9.52 5.57
C LYS A 322 20.29 -10.09 6.78
N SER A 323 21.28 -9.36 7.29
CA SER A 323 22.11 -9.76 8.43
C SER A 323 21.58 -9.26 9.78
N ASP A 324 20.64 -8.30 9.78
CA ASP A 324 20.09 -7.71 10.99
C ASP A 324 18.57 -7.49 10.85
N PRO A 325 17.76 -8.43 11.32
CA PRO A 325 16.30 -8.27 11.36
C PRO A 325 15.82 -7.07 12.19
N CYS A 326 16.57 -6.65 13.21
CA CYS A 326 16.21 -5.52 14.06
C CYS A 326 16.39 -4.16 13.38
N SER A 327 17.14 -4.09 12.27
CA SER A 327 17.32 -2.87 11.47
C SER A 327 16.02 -2.34 10.84
N ARG A 328 14.95 -3.15 10.84
CA ARG A 328 13.62 -2.74 10.40
C ARG A 328 12.95 -1.75 11.36
N TYR A 329 13.36 -1.76 12.63
CA TYR A 329 12.76 -0.95 13.67
C TYR A 329 13.60 0.29 13.96
N TYR A 330 12.92 1.36 14.35
CA TYR A 330 13.54 2.63 14.69
C TYR A 330 14.15 2.57 16.10
N ALA A 331 15.36 3.10 16.26
CA ALA A 331 15.91 3.37 17.59
C ALA A 331 15.36 4.72 18.10
N PRO A 332 15.16 4.88 19.42
CA PRO A 332 14.62 6.13 19.97
C PRO A 332 15.55 7.34 19.85
N SER A 333 16.80 7.14 19.45
CA SER A 333 17.77 8.21 19.21
C SER A 333 17.87 8.61 17.74
N GLU A 334 17.05 8.04 16.85
CA GLU A 334 17.08 8.36 15.40
C GLU A 334 16.37 9.69 15.09
N PHE A 335 15.55 10.20 16.01
CA PHE A 335 14.82 11.46 15.91
C PHE A 335 14.41 11.93 17.32
N ASP A 336 14.07 13.19 17.48
CA ASP A 336 13.68 13.77 18.77
C ASP A 336 12.16 13.72 19.01
N VAL A 337 11.38 13.76 17.93
CA VAL A 337 9.91 13.73 17.94
C VAL A 337 9.37 12.83 16.84
N ILE A 338 8.26 12.14 17.11
CA ILE A 338 7.45 11.47 16.08
C ILE A 338 6.14 12.24 15.89
N ALA A 339 5.77 12.49 14.64
CA ALA A 339 4.48 13.02 14.23
C ALA A 339 3.66 11.94 13.51
N ALA A 340 2.53 11.55 14.10
CA ALA A 340 1.57 10.63 13.49
C ALA A 340 0.56 11.41 12.64
N CYS A 341 0.59 11.22 11.33
CA CYS A 341 -0.38 11.75 10.37
C CYS A 341 -1.67 10.93 10.44
N LEU A 342 -2.77 11.57 10.83
CA LEU A 342 -4.07 10.93 11.07
C LEU A 342 -4.95 10.84 9.82
N HIS A 343 -4.47 11.28 8.66
CA HIS A 343 -5.27 11.42 7.44
C HIS A 343 -5.97 10.12 7.02
N ALA A 344 -5.32 8.97 7.16
CA ALA A 344 -5.95 7.69 6.84
C ALA A 344 -7.20 7.42 7.69
N VAL A 345 -7.30 7.94 8.92
CA VAL A 345 -8.46 7.75 9.80
C VAL A 345 -9.45 8.91 9.69
N SER A 346 -8.97 10.16 9.66
CA SER A 346 -9.81 11.36 9.74
C SER A 346 -10.13 12.02 8.41
N GLU A 347 -9.41 11.66 7.34
CA GLU A 347 -9.42 12.33 6.03
C GLU A 347 -9.07 13.82 6.11
N LYS A 348 -8.38 14.22 7.18
CA LYS A 348 -7.83 15.56 7.40
C LYS A 348 -6.33 15.46 7.66
N TRP A 349 -5.58 16.46 7.21
CA TRP A 349 -4.13 16.58 7.46
C TRP A 349 -3.86 17.04 8.90
N GLU A 350 -4.17 16.18 9.84
CA GLU A 350 -4.01 16.37 11.28
C GLU A 350 -2.89 15.50 11.83
N PHE A 351 -2.21 15.99 12.86
CA PHE A 351 -1.04 15.34 13.44
C PHE A 351 -1.15 15.28 14.96
N LYS A 352 -0.65 14.19 15.53
CA LYS A 352 -0.35 14.05 16.96
C LYS A 352 1.14 13.78 17.13
N TYR A 353 1.69 14.20 18.27
CA TYR A 353 3.13 14.27 18.52
C TYR A 353 3.52 13.53 19.80
N VAL A 354 4.69 12.89 19.79
CA VAL A 354 5.25 12.23 20.97
C VAL A 354 6.78 12.24 20.93
N VAL A 355 7.43 12.26 22.09
CA VAL A 355 8.87 12.00 22.20
C VAL A 355 9.13 10.49 22.24
N PRO A 356 10.18 9.98 21.57
CA PRO A 356 10.45 8.53 21.50
C PRO A 356 10.63 7.84 22.84
N SER A 357 11.12 8.58 23.86
CA SER A 357 11.32 8.06 25.22
C SER A 357 10.03 7.62 25.91
N ARG A 358 8.86 8.09 25.46
CA ARG A 358 7.53 7.70 25.98
C ARG A 358 6.94 6.47 25.29
N LEU A 359 7.55 6.00 24.21
CA LEU A 359 7.07 4.84 23.47
C LEU A 359 7.64 3.53 24.03
N ASP A 360 6.87 2.47 23.84
CA ASP A 360 7.24 1.14 24.31
C ASP A 360 8.43 0.59 23.52
N ARG A 361 9.29 -0.18 24.19
CA ARG A 361 10.43 -0.85 23.55
C ARG A 361 9.97 -2.11 22.83
N HIS A 362 10.68 -2.46 21.77
CA HIS A 362 10.43 -3.70 21.06
C HIS A 362 10.79 -4.90 21.96
N MET A 363 9.90 -5.88 22.08
CA MET A 363 10.06 -7.02 22.99
C MET A 363 11.33 -7.84 22.71
N ARG A 364 11.61 -8.09 21.42
CA ARG A 364 12.80 -8.82 20.96
C ARG A 364 14.03 -7.91 20.74
N CYS A 365 13.88 -6.82 20.01
CA CYS A 365 14.94 -5.86 19.71
C CYS A 365 14.99 -4.73 20.75
N ARG A 366 15.45 -5.00 21.98
CA ARG A 366 15.31 -4.08 23.14
C ARG A 366 15.87 -2.66 22.96
N SER A 367 16.86 -2.47 22.08
CA SER A 367 17.41 -1.15 21.73
C SER A 367 16.48 -0.33 20.81
N LYS A 368 15.45 -0.96 20.24
CA LYS A 368 14.52 -0.39 19.27
C LYS A 368 13.15 -0.13 19.89
N LEU A 369 12.39 0.74 19.24
CA LEU A 369 11.00 1.03 19.56
C LEU A 369 10.10 -0.10 19.06
N SER A 370 9.00 -0.33 19.78
CA SER A 370 7.92 -1.23 19.36
C SER A 370 7.38 -0.78 18.00
N ASN A 371 7.05 -1.73 17.13
CA ASN A 371 6.31 -1.49 15.88
C ASN A 371 4.79 -1.44 16.11
N ASN A 372 4.30 -1.90 17.26
CA ASN A 372 2.91 -1.81 17.67
C ASN A 372 2.66 -0.49 18.44
N VAL A 373 2.68 0.62 17.71
CA VAL A 373 2.55 1.96 18.29
C VAL A 373 1.10 2.44 18.16
N LYS A 374 0.48 2.74 19.31
CA LYS A 374 -0.87 3.31 19.38
C LYS A 374 -0.80 4.80 19.66
N VAL A 375 -1.71 5.56 19.06
CA VAL A 375 -1.88 7.00 19.30
C VAL A 375 -2.79 7.21 20.51
N ASP A 376 -2.26 6.90 21.70
CA ASP A 376 -2.94 6.95 23.00
C ASP A 376 -2.78 8.32 23.71
N ASP A 377 -2.97 8.34 25.03
CA ASP A 377 -2.89 9.52 25.88
C ASP A 377 -1.46 10.08 26.04
N ARG A 378 -0.44 9.32 25.64
CA ARG A 378 0.96 9.80 25.60
C ARG A 378 1.21 10.78 24.47
N TRP A 379 0.34 10.78 23.45
CA TRP A 379 0.43 11.63 22.28
C TRP A 379 -0.33 12.94 22.47
N SER A 380 0.30 14.06 22.11
CA SER A 380 -0.28 15.39 22.25
C SER A 380 -0.68 15.99 20.90
N THR A 381 -1.74 16.79 20.89
CA THR A 381 -2.01 17.74 19.78
C THR A 381 -1.28 19.07 19.97
N ASP A 382 -0.81 19.35 21.19
CA ASP A 382 0.03 20.50 21.51
C ASP A 382 1.49 20.15 21.24
N VAL A 383 1.94 20.55 20.06
CA VAL A 383 3.32 20.33 19.61
C VAL A 383 4.33 21.16 20.39
N VAL A 384 3.96 22.34 20.92
CA VAL A 384 4.88 23.18 21.70
C VAL A 384 5.33 22.45 22.96
N GLN A 385 4.38 21.80 23.65
CA GLN A 385 4.69 21.00 24.83
C GLN A 385 5.66 19.86 24.51
N VAL A 386 5.46 19.17 23.38
CA VAL A 386 6.31 18.04 22.98
C VAL A 386 7.70 18.52 22.58
N LEU A 387 7.81 19.61 21.83
CA LEU A 387 9.09 20.20 21.44
C LEU A 387 9.90 20.69 22.66
N ARG A 388 9.26 21.27 23.67
CA ARG A 388 9.96 21.63 24.93
C ARG A 388 10.52 20.42 25.66
N VAL A 389 9.78 19.31 25.69
CA VAL A 389 10.25 18.06 26.30
C VAL A 389 11.40 17.43 25.48
N ALA A 390 11.38 17.60 24.16
CA ALA A 390 12.46 17.13 23.29
C ALA A 390 13.73 17.99 23.40
N ALA A 391 13.58 19.29 23.67
CA ALA A 391 14.68 20.24 23.80
C ALA A 391 15.38 20.23 25.18
N SER A 392 14.78 19.59 26.19
CA SER A 392 15.31 19.44 27.56
C SER A 392 16.17 18.20 27.70
#